data_AF-A0A9E0T4R7-F1
#
_entry.id   AF-A0A9E0T4R7-F1
#
_cell.length_a   1.000
_cell.length_b   1.000
_cell.length_c   1.000
_cell.angle_alpha   90.00
_cell.angle_beta   90.00
_cell.angle_gamma   90.00
#
_symmetry.space_group_name_H-M   'P 1'
#
loop_
_entity.id
_entity.type
_entity.pdbx_description
1 polymer ?
#
loop_
_entity_poly.entity_id
_entity_poly.type
_entity_poly.pdbx_seq_one_letter_code
_entity_poly.pdbx_strand_id
1 'polypeptide(L)'
;MRARNRGFTLIELMIVVAIIAILAAIAIPAYQDYVIRSQVTEGFNMTSVAGAKTAIYDFYTSTGRLPSSESSVFLPTPTSLYGNYVSRVDVGALAGGLGFIKVTFSSAAPQQANAAINGRTLVMWPTAGAGSMTWSCKTPLNTLAPKYLPTICR
;
A
#
# COMPACT_ATOMS: atom_id res chain seq x y z
N MET A 1 -36.24 -47.34 15.13
CA MET A 1 -36.69 -46.17 15.91
C MET A 1 -36.31 -44.92 15.12
N ARG A 2 -37.28 -44.12 14.63
CA ARG A 2 -36.98 -42.86 13.94
C ARG A 2 -36.54 -41.83 15.00
N ALA A 3 -35.28 -41.41 14.95
CA ALA A 3 -34.81 -40.28 15.73
C ALA A 3 -35.59 -39.03 15.30
N ARG A 4 -36.35 -38.44 16.22
CA ARG A 4 -37.10 -37.22 15.99
C ARG A 4 -36.09 -36.08 16.02
N ASN A 5 -35.69 -35.58 14.84
CA ASN A 5 -34.86 -34.38 14.73
C ASN A 5 -35.58 -33.23 15.44
N ARG A 6 -35.05 -32.79 16.60
CA ARG A 6 -35.49 -31.58 17.28
C ARG A 6 -34.90 -30.40 16.49
N GLY A 7 -35.77 -29.57 15.91
CA GLY A 7 -35.35 -28.33 15.27
C GLY A 7 -34.95 -27.26 16.29
N PHE A 8 -34.29 -26.22 15.81
CA PHE A 8 -33.98 -25.02 16.61
C PHE A 8 -35.26 -24.27 16.99
N THR A 9 -35.29 -23.72 18.20
CA THR A 9 -36.34 -22.80 18.64
C THR A 9 -36.08 -21.39 18.12
N LEU A 10 -37.17 -20.62 17.96
CA LEU A 10 -37.07 -19.22 17.52
C LEU A 10 -36.26 -18.38 18.51
N ILE A 11 -36.37 -18.66 19.82
CA ILE A 11 -35.63 -17.95 20.85
C ILE A 11 -34.12 -18.26 20.80
N GLU A 12 -33.72 -19.51 20.55
CA GLU A 12 -32.31 -19.86 20.35
C GLU A 12 -31.72 -19.12 19.16
N LEU A 13 -32.47 -19.04 18.05
CA LEU A 13 -32.03 -18.33 16.86
C LEU A 13 -31.88 -16.82 17.12
N MET A 14 -32.82 -16.20 17.82
CA MET A 14 -32.73 -14.78 18.17
C MET A 14 -31.51 -14.44 19.03
N ILE A 15 -31.20 -15.28 20.03
CA ILE A 15 -30.02 -15.08 20.88
C ILE A 15 -28.74 -15.21 20.06
N VAL A 16 -28.65 -16.22 19.19
CA VAL A 16 -27.47 -16.42 18.32
C VAL A 16 -27.27 -15.22 17.40
N VAL A 17 -28.33 -14.70 16.78
CA VAL A 17 -28.24 -13.51 15.92
C VAL A 17 -27.80 -12.27 16.72
N ALA A 18 -28.29 -12.09 17.94
CA ALA A 18 -27.88 -10.97 18.81
C ALA A 18 -26.37 -11.02 19.13
N ILE A 19 -25.85 -12.20 19.46
CA ILE A 19 -24.41 -12.38 19.73
C ILE A 19 -23.59 -12.11 18.47
N ILE A 20 -23.99 -12.65 17.31
CA ILE A 20 -23.30 -12.42 16.04
C ILE A 20 -23.30 -10.93 15.68
N ALA A 21 -24.40 -10.21 15.93
CA ALA A 21 -24.49 -8.77 15.64
C ALA A 21 -23.47 -7.97 16.47
N ILE A 22 -23.31 -8.27 17.76
CA ILE A 22 -22.33 -7.61 18.63
C ILE A 22 -20.90 -7.91 18.16
N LEU A 23 -20.61 -9.18 17.85
CA LEU A 23 -19.28 -9.58 17.37
C LEU A 23 -18.95 -8.94 16.02
N ALA A 24 -19.92 -8.89 15.09
CA ALA A 24 -19.76 -8.29 13.77
C ALA A 24 -19.47 -6.79 13.86
N ALA A 25 -20.13 -6.07 14.77
CA ALA A 25 -19.91 -4.63 14.96
C ALA A 25 -18.46 -4.29 15.32
N ILE A 26 -17.75 -5.19 16.04
CA ILE A 26 -16.34 -5.02 16.40
C ILE A 26 -15.41 -5.59 15.32
N ALA A 27 -15.76 -6.77 14.78
CA ALA A 27 -14.91 -7.49 13.84
C ALA A 27 -14.83 -6.83 12.46
N ILE A 28 -15.94 -6.28 11.95
CA ILE A 28 -15.98 -5.71 10.59
C ILE A 28 -15.02 -4.52 10.44
N PRO A 29 -15.03 -3.49 11.31
CA PRO A 29 -14.08 -2.38 11.20
C PRO A 29 -12.61 -2.83 11.32
N ALA A 30 -12.33 -3.76 12.22
CA ALA A 30 -10.98 -4.30 12.40
C ALA A 30 -10.50 -5.07 11.16
N TYR A 31 -11.38 -5.89 10.56
CA TYR A 31 -11.07 -6.62 9.32
C TYR A 31 -10.86 -5.67 8.14
N GLN A 32 -11.67 -4.61 8.02
CA GLN A 32 -11.48 -3.57 7.00
C GLN A 32 -10.11 -2.90 7.13
N ASP A 33 -9.72 -2.51 8.35
CA ASP A 33 -8.41 -1.90 8.59
C ASP A 33 -7.25 -2.87 8.24
N TYR A 34 -7.41 -4.18 8.47
CA TYR A 34 -6.45 -5.21 8.03
C TYR A 34 -6.35 -5.30 6.51
N VAL A 35 -7.49 -5.37 5.80
CA VAL A 35 -7.51 -5.42 4.33
C VAL A 35 -6.86 -4.16 3.74
N ILE A 36 -7.16 -2.98 4.28
CA ILE A 36 -6.55 -1.73 3.82
C ILE A 36 -5.03 -1.75 4.00
N ARG A 37 -4.52 -2.21 5.15
CA ARG A 37 -3.07 -2.35 5.38
C ARG A 37 -2.41 -3.34 4.42
N SER A 38 -3.12 -4.42 4.07
CA SER A 38 -2.65 -5.38 3.07
C SER A 38 -2.47 -4.71 1.70
N GLN A 39 -3.44 -3.90 1.28
CA GLN A 39 -3.36 -3.15 0.02
C GLN A 39 -2.20 -2.14 0.04
N VAL A 40 -2.01 -1.43 1.16
CA VAL A 40 -0.87 -0.49 1.29
C VAL A 40 0.48 -1.22 1.28
N THR A 41 0.55 -2.42 1.87
CA THR A 41 1.77 -3.24 1.86
C THR A 41 2.11 -3.73 0.46
N GLU A 42 1.11 -4.09 -0.35
CA GLU A 42 1.32 -4.36 -1.78
C GLU A 42 1.95 -3.13 -2.46
N GLY A 43 1.38 -1.94 -2.25
CA GLY A 43 1.94 -0.70 -2.77
C GLY A 43 3.37 -0.42 -2.28
N PHE A 44 3.67 -0.70 -1.01
CA PHE A 44 5.02 -0.60 -0.49
C PHE A 44 5.98 -1.56 -1.21
N ASN A 45 5.57 -2.80 -1.46
CA ASN A 45 6.38 -3.78 -2.21
C ASN A 45 6.58 -3.36 -3.67
N MET A 46 5.62 -2.65 -4.27
CA MET A 46 5.75 -2.04 -5.60
C MET A 46 6.90 -1.03 -5.70
N THR A 47 7.34 -0.43 -4.58
CA THR A 47 8.50 0.48 -4.58
C THR A 47 9.82 -0.20 -4.91
N SER A 48 9.88 -1.53 -4.75
CA SER A 48 11.04 -2.36 -5.12
C SER A 48 10.84 -3.12 -6.44
N VAL A 49 9.67 -3.02 -7.06
CA VAL A 49 9.38 -3.70 -8.33
C VAL A 49 10.20 -3.08 -9.46
N ALA A 50 10.48 -3.89 -10.49
CA ALA A 50 11.32 -3.54 -11.63
C ALA A 50 12.75 -3.11 -11.25
N GLY A 51 13.20 -3.44 -10.04
CA GLY A 51 14.52 -3.05 -9.55
C GLY A 51 14.66 -1.55 -9.31
N ALA A 52 13.57 -0.79 -9.14
CA ALA A 52 13.61 0.67 -9.03
C ALA A 52 14.61 1.18 -7.96
N LYS A 53 14.60 0.59 -6.76
CA LYS A 53 15.56 0.94 -5.70
C LYS A 53 17.01 0.66 -6.10
N THR A 54 17.25 -0.46 -6.77
CA THR A 54 18.58 -0.85 -7.27
C THR A 54 19.03 0.09 -8.38
N ALA A 55 18.17 0.37 -9.37
CA ALA A 55 18.48 1.28 -10.46
C ALA A 55 18.81 2.69 -9.97
N ILE A 56 18.07 3.19 -8.97
CA ILE A 56 18.36 4.48 -8.33
C ILE A 56 19.71 4.44 -7.59
N TYR A 57 20.03 3.34 -6.91
CA TYR A 57 21.32 3.15 -6.25
C TYR A 57 22.48 3.14 -7.25
N ASP A 58 22.37 2.37 -8.33
CA ASP A 58 23.40 2.26 -9.36
C ASP A 58 23.61 3.60 -10.10
N PHE A 59 22.52 4.33 -10.37
CA PHE A 59 22.59 5.67 -10.95
C PHE A 59 23.27 6.67 -10.01
N TYR A 60 22.95 6.62 -8.72
CA TYR A 60 23.57 7.49 -7.72
C TYR A 60 25.05 7.21 -7.55
N THR A 61 25.46 5.93 -7.50
CA THR A 61 26.88 5.56 -7.36
C THR A 61 27.70 5.92 -8.59
N SER A 62 27.11 5.85 -9.79
CA SER A 62 27.81 6.22 -11.04
C SER A 62 27.85 7.72 -11.32
N THR A 63 26.83 8.48 -10.94
CA THR A 63 26.70 9.91 -11.30
C THR A 63 26.83 10.89 -10.13
N GLY A 64 26.77 10.39 -8.89
CA GLY A 64 26.75 11.22 -7.68
C GLY A 64 25.45 12.02 -7.47
N ARG A 65 24.43 11.80 -8.32
CA ARG A 65 23.13 12.49 -8.25
C ARG A 65 21.98 11.50 -8.33
N LEU A 66 20.83 11.88 -7.79
CA LEU A 66 19.60 11.07 -7.89
C LEU A 66 18.94 11.27 -9.27
N PRO A 67 18.25 10.24 -9.79
CA PRO A 67 17.59 10.32 -11.08
C PRO A 67 16.44 11.34 -11.06
N SER A 68 16.36 12.17 -12.11
CA SER A 68 15.30 13.17 -12.25
C SER A 68 13.99 12.56 -12.77
N SER A 69 14.06 11.42 -13.44
CA SER A 69 12.93 10.71 -14.05
C SER A 69 13.22 9.21 -14.24
N GLU A 70 12.18 8.41 -14.47
CA GLU A 70 12.23 6.97 -14.73
C GLU A 70 13.12 6.64 -15.94
N SER A 71 13.09 7.49 -16.98
CA SER A 71 13.90 7.33 -18.19
C SER A 71 15.41 7.39 -17.94
N SER A 72 15.85 8.13 -16.90
CA SER A 72 17.28 8.23 -16.57
C SER A 72 17.86 6.95 -15.96
N VAL A 73 16.99 6.05 -15.51
CA VAL A 73 17.31 4.75 -14.90
C VAL A 73 16.76 3.57 -15.70
N PHE A 74 16.37 3.81 -16.97
CA PHE A 74 15.82 2.79 -17.87
C PHE A 74 14.61 2.03 -17.28
N LEU A 75 13.86 2.66 -16.38
CA LEU A 75 12.66 2.08 -15.82
C LEU A 75 11.50 2.20 -16.82
N PRO A 76 10.57 1.22 -16.84
CA PRO A 76 9.35 1.31 -17.63
C PRO A 76 8.54 2.55 -17.26
N THR A 77 7.65 2.97 -18.16
CA THR A 77 6.75 4.11 -17.90
C THR A 77 5.95 3.91 -16.60
N PRO A 78 5.64 4.98 -15.85
CA PRO A 78 4.99 4.85 -14.53
C PRO A 78 3.70 4.03 -14.52
N THR A 79 2.91 4.09 -15.59
CA THR A 79 1.63 3.39 -15.75
C THR A 79 1.79 1.91 -16.10
N SER A 80 2.96 1.48 -16.57
CA SER A 80 3.26 0.06 -16.77
C SER A 80 3.70 -0.65 -15.48
N LEU A 81 4.01 0.12 -14.44
CA LEU A 81 4.30 -0.36 -13.09
C LEU A 81 3.02 -0.32 -12.25
N TYR A 82 2.16 -1.33 -12.43
CA TYR A 82 0.88 -1.45 -11.72
C TYR A 82 0.78 -2.76 -10.93
N GLY A 83 -0.08 -2.75 -9.90
CA GLY A 83 -0.40 -3.91 -9.06
C GLY A 83 -1.88 -4.25 -9.14
N ASN A 84 -2.40 -4.97 -8.15
CA ASN A 84 -3.85 -5.17 -7.98
C ASN A 84 -4.53 -3.93 -7.39
N TYR A 85 -3.80 -3.11 -6.63
CA TYR A 85 -4.35 -1.88 -6.00
C TYR A 85 -3.60 -0.60 -6.40
N VAL A 86 -2.53 -0.74 -7.17
CA VAL A 86 -1.64 0.35 -7.58
C VAL A 86 -1.86 0.66 -9.05
N SER A 87 -2.09 1.93 -9.38
CA SER A 87 -2.28 2.38 -10.77
C SER A 87 -0.99 2.81 -11.45
N ARG A 88 -0.01 3.32 -10.67
CA ARG A 88 1.28 3.78 -11.19
C ARG A 88 2.34 3.87 -10.09
N VAL A 89 3.59 3.74 -10.51
CA VAL A 89 4.78 4.01 -9.70
C VAL A 89 5.64 5.03 -10.42
N ASP A 90 5.83 6.20 -9.81
CA ASP A 90 6.66 7.28 -10.33
C ASP A 90 8.02 7.32 -9.60
N VAL A 91 9.09 7.57 -10.34
CA VAL A 91 10.45 7.80 -9.85
C VAL A 91 10.95 9.14 -10.37
N GLY A 92 11.40 10.01 -9.48
CA GLY A 92 12.01 11.26 -9.92
C GLY A 92 12.73 11.98 -8.79
N ALA A 93 13.05 13.24 -9.04
CA ALA A 93 13.64 14.12 -8.05
C ALA A 93 12.84 15.43 -7.95
N LEU A 94 12.72 15.94 -6.73
CA LEU A 94 12.15 17.26 -6.44
C LEU A 94 13.24 18.33 -6.52
N ALA A 95 12.78 19.59 -6.62
CA ALA A 95 13.66 20.75 -6.49
C ALA A 95 14.49 20.65 -5.19
N GLY A 96 15.80 20.82 -5.31
CA GLY A 96 16.74 20.62 -4.20
C GLY A 96 17.43 19.24 -4.16
N GLY A 97 17.21 18.38 -5.16
CA GLY A 97 17.98 17.13 -5.32
C GLY A 97 17.47 15.96 -4.48
N LEU A 98 16.27 16.06 -3.91
CA LEU A 98 15.64 14.97 -3.17
C LEU A 98 14.92 14.01 -4.14
N GLY A 99 15.43 12.78 -4.26
CA GLY A 99 14.77 11.73 -5.03
C GLY A 99 13.48 11.24 -4.35
N PHE A 100 12.61 10.58 -5.10
CA PHE A 100 11.44 9.90 -4.56
C PHE A 100 11.05 8.69 -5.42
N ILE A 101 10.41 7.72 -4.79
CA ILE A 101 9.56 6.71 -5.44
C ILE A 101 8.16 6.91 -4.89
N LYS A 102 7.21 7.23 -5.76
CA LYS A 102 5.82 7.52 -5.40
C LYS A 102 4.91 6.46 -5.99
N VAL A 103 4.14 5.81 -5.14
CA VAL A 103 3.13 4.82 -5.50
C VAL A 103 1.77 5.46 -5.36
N THR A 104 0.93 5.33 -6.40
CA THR A 104 -0.44 5.85 -6.39
C THR A 104 -1.44 4.70 -6.38
N PHE A 105 -2.37 4.72 -5.42
CA PHE A 105 -3.44 3.71 -5.33
C PHE A 105 -4.56 4.04 -6.30
N SER A 106 -5.05 3.04 -7.05
CA SER A 106 -6.09 3.28 -8.05
C SER A 106 -7.45 3.55 -7.42
N SER A 107 -8.21 4.47 -8.00
CA SER A 107 -9.64 4.66 -7.71
C SER A 107 -10.57 4.00 -8.72
N ALA A 108 -10.02 3.35 -9.75
CA ALA A 108 -10.78 2.75 -10.84
C ALA A 108 -10.45 1.26 -11.00
N ALA A 109 -11.43 0.49 -11.48
CA ALA A 109 -11.25 -0.88 -11.93
C ALA A 109 -10.32 -0.94 -13.16
N PRO A 110 -9.53 -2.01 -13.34
CA PRO A 110 -9.52 -3.24 -12.53
C PRO A 110 -8.71 -3.15 -11.22
N GLN A 111 -7.83 -2.16 -11.04
CA GLN A 111 -6.93 -2.08 -9.87
C GLN A 111 -7.55 -1.40 -8.62
N GLN A 112 -8.86 -1.47 -8.44
CA GLN A 112 -9.58 -0.62 -7.49
C GLN A 112 -9.16 -0.86 -6.02
N ALA A 113 -8.52 0.14 -5.42
CA ALA A 113 -8.19 0.13 -3.99
C ALA A 113 -9.41 0.46 -3.12
N ASN A 114 -9.31 0.15 -1.82
CA ASN A 114 -10.34 0.48 -0.85
C ASN A 114 -10.59 2.01 -0.83
N ALA A 115 -11.85 2.42 -0.65
CA ALA A 115 -12.27 3.82 -0.62
C ALA A 115 -11.52 4.68 0.42
N ALA A 116 -10.97 4.08 1.49
CA ALA A 116 -10.16 4.79 2.47
C ALA A 116 -8.79 5.23 1.91
N ILE A 117 -8.29 4.59 0.86
CA ILE A 117 -6.93 4.80 0.32
C ILE A 117 -6.88 5.08 -1.19
N ASN A 118 -8.00 4.97 -1.90
CA ASN A 118 -8.05 5.21 -3.33
C ASN A 118 -7.61 6.64 -3.69
N GLY A 119 -6.83 6.78 -4.76
CA GLY A 119 -6.26 8.06 -5.19
C GLY A 119 -5.20 8.64 -4.25
N ARG A 120 -4.92 8.02 -3.09
CA ARG A 120 -3.86 8.43 -2.17
C ARG A 120 -2.51 7.91 -2.65
N THR A 121 -1.44 8.44 -2.06
CA THR A 121 -0.08 8.07 -2.43
C THR A 121 0.77 7.62 -1.24
N LEU A 122 1.73 6.75 -1.53
CA LEU A 122 2.81 6.32 -0.63
C LEU A 122 4.13 6.74 -1.26
N VAL A 123 4.97 7.49 -0.53
CA VAL A 123 6.24 8.01 -1.06
C VAL A 123 7.41 7.50 -0.23
N MET A 124 8.42 7.00 -0.94
CA MET A 124 9.71 6.59 -0.41
C MET A 124 10.77 7.61 -0.82
N TRP A 125 11.61 7.98 0.13
CA TRP A 125 12.68 8.94 -0.02
C TRP A 125 14.03 8.24 0.16
N PRO A 126 14.87 8.16 -0.88
CA PRO A 126 16.24 7.74 -0.73
C PRO A 126 17.04 8.81 0.02
N THR A 127 17.85 8.37 0.97
CA THR A 127 18.88 9.17 1.63
C THR A 127 20.21 8.46 1.43
N ALA A 128 21.05 9.04 0.58
CA ALA A 128 22.36 8.51 0.29
C ALA A 128 23.34 8.85 1.43
N GLY A 129 24.04 7.83 1.92
CA GLY A 129 25.19 7.94 2.80
C GLY A 129 26.48 7.56 2.07
N ALA A 130 27.60 7.53 2.80
CA ALA A 130 28.90 7.12 2.25
C ALA A 130 28.87 5.62 1.89
N GLY A 131 28.48 5.31 0.65
CA GLY A 131 28.42 3.93 0.13
C GLY A 131 27.16 3.14 0.51
N SER A 132 26.13 3.78 1.05
CA SER A 132 24.85 3.14 1.35
C SER A 132 23.67 4.03 0.97
N MET A 133 22.51 3.43 0.72
CA MET A 133 21.27 4.16 0.44
C MET A 133 20.20 3.68 1.40
N THR A 134 19.78 4.56 2.30
CA THR A 134 18.67 4.29 3.22
C THR A 134 17.38 4.82 2.62
N TRP A 135 16.27 4.13 2.88
CA TRP A 135 14.97 4.49 2.35
C TRP A 135 14.05 4.87 3.50
N SER A 136 13.62 6.12 3.54
CA SER A 136 12.63 6.58 4.51
C SER A 136 11.28 6.71 3.85
N CYS A 137 10.25 6.28 4.54
CA CYS A 137 8.88 6.36 4.06
C CYS A 137 8.21 7.54 4.76
N LYS A 138 7.87 8.58 3.99
CA LYS A 138 7.11 9.74 4.49
C LYS A 138 6.07 10.08 3.45
N THR A 139 4.83 10.22 3.87
CA THR A 139 3.75 10.65 2.99
C THR A 139 3.64 12.18 3.06
N PRO A 140 3.88 12.93 1.97
CA PRO A 140 3.49 14.33 1.89
C PRO A 140 1.99 14.47 1.52
N LEU A 141 1.35 15.55 1.99
CA LEU A 141 -0.04 16.05 1.78
C LEU A 141 -1.00 15.20 0.91
N ASN A 142 -2.21 14.92 1.42
CA ASN A 142 -3.20 13.90 0.96
C ASN A 142 -2.81 12.46 1.30
N THR A 143 -2.29 12.32 2.52
CA THR A 143 -1.58 11.16 3.01
C THR A 143 -2.52 10.04 3.44
N LEU A 144 -2.08 8.80 3.22
CA LEU A 144 -2.62 7.64 3.92
C LEU A 144 -2.62 7.92 5.43
N ALA A 145 -3.71 7.58 6.11
CA ALA A 145 -3.73 7.70 7.56
C ALA A 145 -2.60 6.83 8.16
N PRO A 146 -1.87 7.27 9.20
CA PRO A 146 -0.76 6.51 9.80
C PRO A 146 -1.15 5.09 10.21
N LYS A 147 -2.42 4.89 10.58
CA LYS A 147 -2.97 3.57 10.89
C LYS A 147 -3.01 2.61 9.70
N TYR A 148 -2.85 3.05 8.45
CA TYR A 148 -2.81 2.20 7.27
C TYR A 148 -1.39 1.95 6.76
N LEU A 149 -0.42 2.73 7.25
CA LEU A 149 0.97 2.57 6.88
C LEU A 149 1.57 1.28 7.48
N PRO A 150 2.48 0.59 6.76
CA PRO A 150 3.32 -0.45 7.32
C PRO A 150 4.14 0.06 8.50
N THR A 151 4.59 -0.84 9.38
CA THR A 151 5.40 -0.46 10.56
C THR A 151 6.69 0.26 10.20
N ILE A 152 7.32 -0.06 9.07
CA ILE A 152 8.52 0.63 8.56
C ILE A 152 8.25 2.07 8.07
N CYS A 153 6.98 2.42 7.89
CA CYS A 153 6.50 3.72 7.42
C CYS A 153 5.81 4.54 8.52
N ARG A 154 5.84 4.10 9.78
CA ARG A 154 5.27 4.81 10.92
C ARG A 154 6.34 5.49 11.75
#